data_AF-A0AA88RV54-F1
#
_entry.id   AF-A0AA88RV54-F1
#
_cell.length_a   1.000
_cell.length_b   1.000
_cell.length_c   1.000
_cell.angle_alpha   90.00
_cell.angle_beta   90.00
_cell.angle_gamma   90.00
#
_symmetry.space_group_name_H-M   'P 1'
#
loop_
_entity.id
_entity.type
_entity.pdbx_description
1 polymer ?
#
loop_
_entity_poly.entity_id
_entity_poly.type
_entity_poly.pdbx_seq_one_letter_code
_entity_poly.pdbx_strand_id
1 'polypeptide(L)'
;DDMVEKFLKLEQGEDKTVKEYEARFARLSRFATHVIDTEERRATRFMNGLRHGIRKFLTAVTLDTYGQVLHKVQRVEKEVEARRKYYKE
;
A
#
# COMPACT_ATOMS: atom_id res chain seq x y z
N ASP A 1 -16.92 -6.89 -14.54
CA ASP A 1 -16.71 -6.11 -13.31
C ASP A 1 -15.31 -5.51 -13.32
N ASP A 2 -15.06 -4.66 -14.32
CA ASP A 2 -13.70 -4.25 -14.71
C ASP A 2 -13.01 -3.42 -13.61
N MET A 3 -13.79 -2.76 -12.76
CA MET A 3 -13.27 -1.95 -11.66
C MET A 3 -12.76 -2.81 -10.51
N VAL A 4 -13.40 -3.94 -10.23
CA VAL A 4 -12.93 -4.91 -9.23
C VAL A 4 -11.63 -5.55 -9.70
N GLU A 5 -11.54 -5.94 -10.97
CA GLU A 5 -10.30 -6.48 -11.54
C GLU A 5 -9.16 -5.45 -11.52
N LYS A 6 -9.45 -4.20 -11.91
CA LYS A 6 -8.50 -3.08 -11.78
C LYS A 6 -8.08 -2.84 -10.34
N PHE A 7 -9.01 -2.97 -9.39
CA PHE A 7 -8.71 -2.88 -7.97
C PHE A 7 -7.80 -4.01 -7.51
N LEU A 8 -8.03 -5.25 -7.95
CA LEU A 8 -7.20 -6.41 -7.59
C LEU A 8 -5.80 -6.35 -8.18
N LYS A 9 -5.63 -5.75 -9.36
CA LYS A 9 -4.33 -5.53 -10.02
C LYS A 9 -3.67 -4.19 -9.65
N LEU A 10 -4.28 -3.41 -8.75
CA LEU A 10 -3.73 -2.12 -8.34
C LEU A 10 -2.41 -2.27 -7.56
N GLU A 11 -1.35 -1.70 -8.11
CA GLU A 11 -0.03 -1.64 -7.48
C GLU A 11 0.44 -0.18 -7.37
N GLN A 12 1.30 0.08 -6.38
CA GLN A 12 1.93 1.38 -6.16
C GLN A 12 2.74 1.78 -7.40
N GLY A 13 3.58 0.88 -7.89
CA GLY A 13 4.61 1.18 -8.89
C GLY A 13 5.87 1.77 -8.26
N GLU A 14 7.01 1.61 -8.93
CA GLU A 14 8.32 1.96 -8.34
C GLU A 14 8.49 3.47 -8.10
N ASP A 15 7.95 4.32 -8.98
CA ASP A 15 8.13 5.77 -8.94
C ASP A 15 6.98 6.54 -8.26
N LYS A 16 6.01 5.83 -7.68
CA LYS A 16 4.85 6.45 -7.03
C LYS A 16 5.01 6.46 -5.52
N THR A 17 4.51 7.53 -4.92
CA THR A 17 4.43 7.66 -3.46
C THR A 17 3.31 6.79 -2.89
N VAL A 18 3.41 6.44 -1.61
CA VAL A 18 2.33 5.75 -0.89
C VAL A 18 1.06 6.58 -0.93
N LYS A 19 1.17 7.92 -0.82
CA LYS A 19 0.02 8.82 -0.84
C LYS A 19 -0.74 8.78 -2.18
N GLU A 20 -0.02 8.74 -3.31
CA GLU A 20 -0.65 8.56 -4.63
C GLU A 20 -1.32 7.19 -4.76
N TYR A 21 -0.67 6.15 -4.25
CA TYR A 21 -1.25 4.79 -4.23
C TYR A 21 -2.51 4.71 -3.37
N GLU A 22 -2.47 5.29 -2.17
CA GLU A 22 -3.59 5.40 -1.24
C GLU A 22 -4.80 6.07 -1.88
N ALA A 23 -4.61 7.20 -2.55
CA ALA A 23 -5.68 7.91 -3.25
C ALA A 23 -6.35 7.04 -4.33
N ARG A 24 -5.54 6.30 -5.11
CA ARG A 24 -6.06 5.36 -6.12
C ARG A 24 -6.78 4.18 -5.48
N PHE A 25 -6.23 3.66 -4.38
CA PHE A 25 -6.83 2.57 -3.61
C PHE A 25 -8.19 2.96 -3.08
N ALA A 26 -8.31 4.12 -2.42
CA ALA A 26 -9.57 4.64 -1.87
C ALA A 26 -10.61 4.93 -2.96
N ARG A 27 -10.18 5.35 -4.15
CA ARG A 27 -11.09 5.55 -5.28
C ARG A 27 -11.67 4.22 -5.79
N LEU A 28 -10.82 3.21 -5.95
CA LEU A 28 -11.21 1.91 -6.51
C LEU A 28 -11.88 1.00 -5.48
N SER A 29 -11.58 1.16 -4.19
CA SER A 29 -12.17 0.38 -3.09
C SER A 29 -13.69 0.52 -3.02
N ARG A 30 -14.23 1.65 -3.48
CA ARG A 30 -15.68 1.91 -3.56
C ARG A 30 -16.42 0.93 -4.47
N PHE A 31 -15.71 0.31 -5.41
CA PHE A 31 -16.28 -0.68 -6.35
C PHE A 31 -16.02 -2.12 -5.91
N ALA A 32 -15.09 -2.33 -4.97
CA ALA A 32 -14.66 -3.65 -4.51
C ALA A 32 -14.92 -3.83 -3.00
N THR A 33 -15.98 -3.22 -2.47
CA THR A 33 -16.31 -3.26 -1.03
C THR A 33 -16.45 -4.68 -0.49
N HIS A 34 -16.96 -5.60 -1.32
CA HIS A 34 -17.07 -7.03 -1.00
C HIS A 34 -15.71 -7.76 -0.91
N VAL A 35 -14.67 -7.25 -1.58
CA VAL A 35 -13.31 -7.81 -1.54
C VAL A 35 -12.57 -7.39 -0.27
N ILE A 36 -12.91 -6.23 0.27
CA ILE A 36 -12.29 -5.61 1.45
C ILE A 36 -13.31 -5.40 2.57
N ASP A 37 -14.24 -6.36 2.70
CA ASP A 37 -15.34 -6.36 3.67
C ASP A 37 -14.87 -6.35 5.13
N THR A 38 -13.61 -6.71 5.38
CA THR A 38 -12.97 -6.65 6.70
C THR A 38 -11.72 -5.78 6.67
N GLU A 39 -11.39 -5.16 7.81
CA GLU A 39 -10.17 -4.35 7.94
C GLU A 39 -8.91 -5.16 7.68
N GLU A 40 -8.89 -6.44 8.06
CA GLU A 40 -7.76 -7.36 7.79
C GLU A 40 -7.59 -7.62 6.28
N ARG A 41 -8.68 -7.88 5.54
CA ARG A 41 -8.61 -8.04 4.09
C ARG A 41 -8.23 -6.74 3.40
N ARG A 42 -8.72 -5.61 3.88
CA ARG A 42 -8.33 -4.28 3.39
C ARG A 42 -6.84 -4.02 3.61
N ALA A 43 -6.34 -4.30 4.81
CA ALA A 43 -4.93 -4.18 5.17
C ALA A 43 -4.05 -5.07 4.29
N THR A 44 -4.39 -6.36 4.19
CA THR A 44 -3.70 -7.34 3.35
C THR A 44 -3.69 -6.93 1.90
N ARG A 45 -4.83 -6.51 1.35
CA ARG A 45 -4.93 -6.04 -0.03
C ARG A 45 -4.05 -4.82 -0.26
N PHE A 46 -4.06 -3.84 0.64
CA PHE A 46 -3.20 -2.67 0.52
C PHE A 46 -1.71 -3.05 0.57
N MET A 47 -1.29 -3.87 1.54
CA MET A 47 0.09 -4.34 1.66
C MET A 47 0.59 -5.08 0.42
N ASN A 48 -0.27 -5.90 -0.19
CA ASN A 48 0.10 -6.68 -1.37
C ASN A 48 0.38 -5.82 -2.60
N GLY A 49 -0.25 -4.65 -2.73
CA GLY A 49 0.00 -3.73 -3.84
C GLY A 49 1.12 -2.72 -3.59
N LEU A 50 1.76 -2.72 -2.41
CA LEU A 50 2.92 -1.87 -2.16
C LEU A 50 4.16 -2.38 -2.90
N ARG A 51 5.04 -1.44 -3.29
CA ARG A 51 6.32 -1.80 -3.92
C ARG A 51 7.19 -2.62 -2.97
N HIS A 52 8.02 -3.50 -3.53
CA HIS A 52 8.81 -4.47 -2.76
C HIS A 52 9.70 -3.81 -1.70
N GLY A 53 10.30 -2.67 -2.04
CA GLY A 53 11.17 -1.91 -1.14
C GLY A 53 10.49 -1.46 0.16
N ILE A 54 9.17 -1.25 0.16
CA ILE A 54 8.39 -0.92 1.37
C ILE A 54 7.85 -2.20 2.00
N ARG A 55 7.28 -3.11 1.19
CA ARG A 55 6.63 -4.34 1.67
C ARG A 55 7.54 -5.18 2.56
N LYS A 56 8.83 -5.27 2.24
CA LYS A 56 9.83 -6.01 3.04
C LYS A 56 9.99 -5.53 4.49
N PHE A 57 9.63 -4.28 4.79
CA PHE A 57 9.70 -3.75 6.15
C PHE A 57 8.42 -4.02 6.95
N LEU A 58 7.35 -4.43 6.28
CA LEU A 58 6.07 -4.77 6.89
C LEU A 58 5.96 -6.26 7.17
N THR A 59 6.64 -7.12 6.40
CA THR A 59 6.58 -8.59 6.57
C THR A 59 7.05 -9.08 7.94
N ALA A 60 7.84 -8.29 8.67
CA ALA A 60 8.30 -8.62 10.01
C ALA A 60 7.36 -8.15 11.13
N VAL A 61 6.21 -7.53 10.81
CA VAL A 61 5.30 -6.92 11.77
C VAL A 61 3.86 -7.34 11.47
N THR A 62 3.12 -7.76 12.49
CA THR A 62 1.69 -8.03 12.39
C THR A 62 0.90 -6.71 12.35
N LEU A 63 0.15 -6.48 11.28
CA LEU A 63 -0.64 -5.27 11.06
C LEU A 63 -2.04 -5.67 10.60
N ASP A 64 -2.97 -5.75 11.54
CA ASP A 64 -4.30 -6.35 11.32
C ASP A 64 -5.34 -5.34 10.81
N THR A 65 -5.00 -4.04 10.82
CA THR A 65 -5.91 -2.97 10.40
C THR A 65 -5.29 -2.08 9.33
N TYR A 66 -6.15 -1.53 8.47
CA TYR A 66 -5.72 -0.65 7.39
C TYR A 66 -5.00 0.60 7.92
N GLY A 67 -5.48 1.15 9.05
CA GLY A 67 -4.88 2.30 9.70
C GLY A 67 -3.45 2.04 10.22
N GLN A 68 -3.21 0.86 10.83
CA GLN A 68 -1.87 0.48 11.29
C GLN A 68 -0.90 0.33 10.11
N VAL A 69 -1.34 -0.31 9.03
CA VAL A 69 -0.57 -0.43 7.80
C VAL A 69 -0.20 0.95 7.25
N LEU A 70 -1.19 1.84 7.08
CA LEU A 70 -0.96 3.15 6.48
C LEU A 70 0.05 3.98 7.29
N HIS A 71 -0.12 4.04 8.62
CA HIS A 71 0.80 4.77 9.50
C HIS A 71 2.23 4.22 9.44
N LYS A 72 2.38 2.89 9.43
CA LYS A 72 3.70 2.25 9.33
C LYS A 72 4.35 2.51 7.97
N VAL A 73 3.59 2.37 6.90
CA VAL A 73 4.05 2.53 5.52
C VAL A 73 4.55 3.94 5.25
N GLN A 74 3.85 4.97 5.73
CA GLN A 74 4.29 6.37 5.59
C GLN A 74 5.63 6.62 6.29
N ARG A 75 5.89 5.99 7.44
CA ARG A 75 7.19 6.08 8.11
C ARG A 75 8.29 5.37 7.32
N VAL A 76 8.01 4.15 6.85
CA VAL A 76 8.96 3.37 6.04
C VAL A 76 9.31 4.10 4.75
N GLU A 77 8.33 4.69 4.06
CA GLU A 77 8.59 5.43 2.82
C GLU A 77 9.56 6.59 3.03
N LYS A 78 9.38 7.38 4.10
CA LYS A 78 10.32 8.46 4.44
C LYS A 78 11.75 7.95 4.67
N GLU A 79 11.91 6.85 5.40
CA GLU A 79 13.22 6.24 5.65
C GLU A 79 13.86 5.71 4.36
N VAL A 80 13.07 5.06 3.50
CA VAL A 80 13.53 4.53 2.20
C VAL A 80 13.93 5.67 1.26
N GLU A 81 13.16 6.75 1.21
CA GLU A 81 13.46 7.92 0.38
C GLU A 81 14.69 8.68 0.89
N ALA A 82 14.82 8.87 2.20
CA ALA A 82 16.01 9.49 2.80
C ALA A 82 17.27 8.69 2.43
N ARG A 83 17.21 7.37 2.56
CA ARG A 83 18.33 6.48 2.20
C ARG A 83 18.62 6.48 0.70
N ARG A 84 17.58 6.53 -0.15
CA ARG A 84 17.74 6.61 -1.62
C ARG A 84 18.41 7.92 -2.06
N LYS A 85 18.11 9.04 -1.40
CA LYS A 85 18.76 10.33 -1.66
C LYS A 85 20.24 10.30 -1.26
N TYR A 86 20.56 9.74 -0.09
CA TYR A 86 21.93 9.66 0.41
C TYR A 86 22.91 8.89 -0.50
N TYR A 87 22.45 7.89 -1.26
CA TYR A 87 23.29 7.13 -2.20
C TYR A 87 23.23 7.63 -3.65
N LYS A 88 22.48 8.71 -3.92
CA LYS A 88 22.40 9.35 -5.24
C LYS A 88 23.24 10.63 -5.34
N GLU A 89 23.77 11.12 -4.22
CA GLU A 89 24.80 12.15 -4.11
C GLU A 89 26.18 11.49 -3.94
#